data_AF-A0A326G974-F1
#
_entry.id   AF-A0A326G974-F1
#
_cell.length_a   1.000
_cell.length_b   1.000
_cell.length_c   1.000
_cell.angle_alpha   90.00
_cell.angle_beta   90.00
_cell.angle_gamma   90.00
#
_symmetry.space_group_name_H-M   'P 1'
#
loop_
_entity.id
_entity.type
_entity.pdbx_description
1 polymer ?
#
loop_
_entity_poly.entity_id
_entity_poly.type
_entity_poly.pdbx_seq_one_letter_code
_entity_poly.pdbx_strand_id
1 'polypeptide(L)'
;MRRFVARGAYHFFTLCRSGAEQAANFIANVPVDPAALAPAVDLEYMGNCTNRPPIADVRAELADYLALVEGRYDKPAVLYLTEEFDEAYGISAHFDRPLWLRSIIREPSFGKRDWTLWQASNFHQLEGIEGRVDWNVMRTERQPPPAQ
;
A
#
# COMPACT_ATOMS: atom_id res chain seq x y z
N MET A 1 -3.13 30.60 9.31
CA MET A 1 -2.56 29.32 9.80
C MET A 1 -2.50 28.35 8.64
N ARG A 2 -1.31 27.85 8.25
CA ARG A 2 -1.22 26.71 7.33
C ARG A 2 -1.63 25.46 8.11
N ARG A 3 -2.69 24.77 7.69
CA ARG A 3 -3.04 23.45 8.24
C ARG A 3 -1.97 22.47 7.76
N PHE A 4 -1.31 21.77 8.68
CA PHE A 4 -0.36 20.74 8.33
C PHE A 4 -1.14 19.55 7.75
N VAL A 5 -0.83 19.16 6.52
CA VAL A 5 -1.40 17.97 5.88
C VAL A 5 -0.34 16.88 5.96
N ALA A 6 -0.68 15.77 6.62
CA ALA A 6 0.20 14.60 6.63
C ALA A 6 0.37 14.09 5.19
N ARG A 7 1.62 13.79 4.81
CA ARG A 7 1.99 13.43 3.44
C ARG A 7 2.76 12.13 3.42
N GLY A 8 2.55 11.34 2.37
CA GLY A 8 3.28 10.10 2.09
C GLY A 8 3.41 9.89 0.59
N ALA A 9 4.10 8.83 0.20
CA ALA A 9 4.24 8.42 -1.19
C ALA A 9 4.05 6.91 -1.29
N TYR A 10 3.59 6.46 -2.46
CA TYR A 10 3.45 5.04 -2.78
C TYR A 10 4.21 4.71 -4.06
N HIS A 11 4.58 3.43 -4.22
CA HIS A 11 5.17 2.88 -5.44
C HIS A 11 4.18 1.93 -6.11
N PHE A 12 3.90 2.12 -7.39
CA PHE A 12 3.13 1.16 -8.18
C PHE A 12 4.02 -0.04 -8.54
N PHE A 13 3.74 -1.21 -7.94
CA PHE A 13 4.57 -2.40 -8.11
C PHE A 13 4.24 -3.11 -9.43
N THR A 14 5.23 -3.26 -10.30
CA THR A 14 5.09 -4.02 -11.53
C THR A 14 5.54 -5.46 -11.39
N LEU A 15 4.81 -6.39 -12.02
CA LEU A 15 5.17 -7.81 -12.10
C LEU A 15 6.25 -8.12 -13.15
N CYS A 16 6.88 -7.10 -13.71
CA CYS A 16 7.82 -7.19 -14.83
C CYS A 16 9.24 -6.70 -14.50
N ARG A 17 9.52 -6.34 -13.25
CA ARG A 17 10.83 -5.87 -12.78
C ARG A 17 11.15 -6.48 -11.43
N SER A 18 12.43 -6.55 -11.11
CA SER A 18 12.85 -7.01 -9.79
C SER A 18 12.41 -6.04 -8.70
N GLY A 19 12.22 -6.54 -7.48
CA GLY A 19 11.95 -5.74 -6.30
C GLY A 19 13.05 -4.72 -6.01
N ALA A 20 14.31 -5.11 -6.24
CA ALA A 20 15.46 -4.25 -6.04
C ALA A 20 15.47 -3.04 -6.99
N GLU A 21 15.20 -3.25 -8.30
CA GLU A 21 15.09 -2.14 -9.26
C GLU A 21 13.96 -1.17 -8.87
N GLN A 22 12.83 -1.72 -8.42
CA GLN A 22 11.67 -0.95 -8.01
C GLN A 22 11.93 -0.15 -6.73
N ALA A 23 12.58 -0.75 -5.73
CA ALA A 23 12.96 -0.07 -4.50
C ALA A 23 13.97 1.04 -4.77
N ALA A 24 14.97 0.79 -5.63
CA ALA A 24 15.93 1.81 -6.04
C ALA A 24 15.24 3.01 -6.70
N ASN A 25 14.23 2.77 -7.55
CA ASN A 25 13.43 3.84 -8.15
C ASN A 25 12.66 4.65 -7.09
N PHE A 26 11.97 4.00 -6.16
CA PHE A 26 11.23 4.69 -5.11
C PHE A 26 12.16 5.52 -4.20
N ILE A 27 13.28 4.92 -3.76
CA ILE A 27 14.27 5.57 -2.89
C ILE A 27 14.95 6.77 -3.56
N ALA A 28 15.18 6.71 -4.88
CA ALA A 28 15.79 7.81 -5.62
C ALA A 28 14.86 9.04 -5.73
N ASN A 29 13.55 8.83 -5.67
CA ASN A 29 12.57 9.90 -5.93
C ASN A 29 11.85 10.41 -4.67
N VAL A 30 11.78 9.61 -3.62
CA VAL A 30 11.09 9.98 -2.38
C VAL A 30 12.11 10.37 -1.30
N PRO A 31 12.09 11.62 -0.81
CA PRO A 31 13.03 12.04 0.23
C PRO A 31 12.67 11.40 1.57
N VAL A 32 13.68 11.12 2.38
CA VAL A 32 13.45 10.70 3.76
C VAL A 32 13.06 11.88 4.62
N ASP A 33 11.84 11.81 5.14
CA ASP A 33 11.24 12.79 6.05
C ASP A 33 10.65 12.05 7.26
N PRO A 34 11.19 12.25 8.47
CA PRO A 34 10.68 11.63 9.69
C PRO A 34 9.19 11.96 9.95
N ALA A 35 8.70 13.13 9.50
CA ALA A 35 7.32 13.56 9.68
C ALA A 35 6.36 13.05 8.58
N ALA A 36 6.88 12.41 7.52
CA ALA A 36 6.04 11.80 6.50
C ALA A 36 5.35 10.53 7.02
N LEU A 37 4.24 10.15 6.38
CA LEU A 37 3.63 8.83 6.56
C LEU A 37 4.60 7.73 6.09
N ALA A 38 4.32 6.49 6.52
CA ALA A 38 5.07 5.34 6.04
C ALA A 38 4.98 5.22 4.50
N PRO A 39 6.04 4.73 3.84
CA PRO A 39 5.98 4.44 2.40
C PRO A 39 4.92 3.37 2.14
N ALA A 40 4.22 3.48 1.03
CA ALA A 40 3.28 2.45 0.59
C ALA A 40 3.75 1.76 -0.69
N VAL A 41 3.28 0.53 -0.91
CA VAL A 41 3.44 -0.19 -2.17
C VAL A 41 2.06 -0.61 -2.66
N ASP A 42 1.77 -0.29 -3.91
CA ASP A 42 0.52 -0.56 -4.58
C ASP A 42 0.65 -1.85 -5.39
N LEU A 43 -0.18 -2.82 -5.01
CA LEU A 43 -0.18 -4.18 -5.51
C LEU A 43 -1.53 -4.48 -6.16
N GLU A 44 -1.61 -4.15 -7.46
CA GLU A 44 -2.82 -4.35 -8.26
C GLU A 44 -2.49 -4.81 -9.69
N TYR A 45 -3.51 -5.34 -10.39
CA TYR A 45 -3.39 -5.73 -11.80
C TYR A 45 -3.69 -4.59 -12.77
N MET A 46 -4.56 -3.64 -12.40
CA MET A 46 -4.96 -2.55 -13.28
C MET A 46 -3.76 -1.64 -13.57
N GLY A 47 -3.47 -1.37 -14.84
CA GLY A 47 -2.28 -0.58 -15.23
C GLY A 47 -0.96 -1.34 -15.14
N ASN A 48 -0.96 -2.59 -14.66
CA ASN A 48 0.22 -3.43 -14.59
C ASN A 48 0.52 -4.09 -15.95
N CYS A 49 1.68 -4.73 -16.04
CA CYS A 49 2.00 -5.56 -17.19
C CYS A 49 1.17 -6.86 -17.23
N THR A 50 1.23 -7.56 -18.37
CA THR A 50 0.44 -8.77 -18.60
C THR A 50 1.02 -10.03 -17.94
N ASN A 51 2.24 -9.97 -17.40
CA ASN A 51 2.87 -11.12 -16.73
C ASN A 51 2.07 -11.54 -15.50
N ARG A 52 2.02 -12.86 -15.25
CA ARG A 52 1.44 -13.45 -14.03
C ARG A 52 2.43 -14.47 -13.46
N PRO A 53 3.52 -14.01 -12.81
CA PRO A 53 4.54 -14.91 -12.29
C PRO A 53 3.95 -15.83 -11.19
N PRO A 54 4.61 -16.97 -10.91
CA PRO A 54 4.29 -17.80 -9.76
C PRO A 54 4.25 -17.02 -8.44
N ILE A 55 3.45 -17.50 -7.48
CA ILE A 55 3.28 -16.87 -6.16
C ILE A 55 4.62 -16.67 -5.44
N ALA A 56 5.50 -17.67 -5.51
CA ALA A 56 6.81 -17.61 -4.87
C ALA A 56 7.66 -16.45 -5.42
N ASP A 57 7.63 -16.22 -6.73
CA ASP A 57 8.44 -15.20 -7.40
C ASP A 57 7.94 -13.80 -7.02
N VAL A 58 6.62 -13.56 -7.08
CA VAL A 58 6.05 -12.27 -6.69
C VAL A 58 6.34 -11.94 -5.23
N ARG A 59 6.24 -12.95 -4.34
CA ARG A 59 6.58 -12.77 -2.92
C ARG A 59 8.07 -12.52 -2.72
N ALA A 60 8.95 -13.19 -3.45
CA ALA A 60 10.39 -12.95 -3.35
C ALA A 60 10.74 -11.50 -3.75
N GLU A 61 10.24 -11.05 -4.91
CA GLU A 61 10.49 -9.68 -5.38
C GLU A 61 9.86 -8.62 -4.45
N LEU A 62 8.66 -8.87 -3.92
CA LEU A 62 8.06 -7.97 -2.94
C LEU A 62 8.87 -7.95 -1.63
N ALA A 63 9.38 -9.09 -1.16
CA ALA A 63 10.22 -9.15 0.04
C ALA A 63 11.50 -8.32 -0.13
N ASP A 64 12.17 -8.43 -1.27
CA ASP A 64 13.37 -7.64 -1.59
C ASP A 64 13.05 -6.14 -1.64
N TYR A 65 11.93 -5.77 -2.27
CA TYR A 65 11.45 -4.39 -2.28
C TYR A 65 11.24 -3.86 -0.87
N LEU A 66 10.48 -4.60 -0.04
CA LEU A 66 10.15 -4.21 1.32
C LEU A 66 11.40 -4.07 2.18
N ALA A 67 12.34 -5.03 2.10
CA ALA A 67 13.57 -4.98 2.88
C ALA A 67 14.39 -3.70 2.61
N LEU A 68 14.54 -3.32 1.33
CA LEU A 68 15.30 -2.13 0.93
C LEU A 68 14.59 -0.84 1.31
N VAL A 69 13.28 -0.75 1.09
CA VAL A 69 12.48 0.43 1.42
C VAL A 69 12.38 0.60 2.93
N GLU A 70 11.96 -0.42 3.67
CA GLU A 70 11.83 -0.36 5.13
C GLU A 70 13.18 -0.01 5.78
N GLY A 71 14.29 -0.57 5.28
CA GLY A 71 15.64 -0.23 5.75
C GLY A 71 16.06 1.23 5.48
N ARG A 72 15.54 1.86 4.42
CA ARG A 72 15.87 3.26 4.08
C ARG A 72 15.04 4.29 4.86
N TYR A 73 13.77 3.99 5.08
CA TYR A 73 12.79 4.92 5.67
C TYR A 73 12.52 4.67 7.16
N ASP A 74 12.99 3.54 7.71
CA ASP A 74 12.82 3.13 9.12
C ASP A 74 11.34 3.10 9.56
N LYS A 75 10.47 2.67 8.64
CA LYS A 75 9.02 2.53 8.83
C LYS A 75 8.53 1.29 8.11
N PRO A 76 7.67 0.46 8.72
CA PRO A 76 7.05 -0.66 8.02
C PRO A 76 6.20 -0.12 6.87
N ALA A 77 6.38 -0.65 5.67
CA ALA A 77 5.66 -0.15 4.51
C ALA A 77 4.17 -0.53 4.60
N VAL A 78 3.29 0.30 4.04
CA VAL A 78 1.86 0.01 3.93
C VAL A 78 1.61 -0.78 2.64
N LEU A 79 0.87 -1.88 2.72
CA LEU A 79 0.51 -2.68 1.55
C LEU A 79 -0.86 -2.23 1.04
N TYR A 80 -0.88 -1.51 -0.07
CA TYR A 80 -2.14 -1.28 -0.80
C TYR A 80 -2.48 -2.51 -1.64
N LEU A 81 -3.71 -2.99 -1.52
CA LEU A 81 -4.17 -4.22 -2.17
C LEU A 81 -5.57 -4.06 -2.75
N THR A 82 -5.74 -4.58 -3.97
CA THR A 82 -7.05 -5.00 -4.46
C THR A 82 -7.34 -6.44 -4.04
N GLU A 83 -8.63 -6.80 -3.94
CA GLU A 83 -9.06 -8.13 -3.49
C GLU A 83 -8.49 -9.23 -4.41
N GLU A 84 -8.58 -9.04 -5.73
CA GLU A 84 -8.11 -10.02 -6.70
C GLU A 84 -6.59 -10.24 -6.67
N PHE A 85 -5.80 -9.22 -6.33
CA PHE A 85 -4.35 -9.37 -6.21
C PHE A 85 -4.00 -10.14 -4.94
N ASP A 86 -4.68 -9.83 -3.83
CA ASP A 86 -4.48 -10.54 -2.57
C ASP A 86 -4.96 -12.01 -2.65
N GLU A 87 -6.06 -12.29 -3.32
CA GLU A 87 -6.52 -13.67 -3.57
C GLU A 87 -5.51 -14.48 -4.38
N ALA A 88 -4.93 -13.87 -5.42
CA ALA A 88 -3.99 -14.55 -6.32
C ALA A 88 -2.63 -14.83 -5.65
N TYR A 89 -2.12 -13.87 -4.86
CA TYR A 89 -0.77 -13.93 -4.32
C TYR A 89 -0.68 -14.11 -2.80
N GLY A 90 -1.80 -14.04 -2.08
CA GLY A 90 -1.90 -14.19 -0.63
C GLY A 90 -0.96 -13.25 0.13
N ILE A 91 -0.89 -11.99 -0.29
CA ILE A 91 0.07 -11.00 0.22
C ILE A 91 -0.23 -10.66 1.68
N SER A 92 -1.49 -10.36 2.00
CA SER A 92 -1.93 -9.97 3.34
C SER A 92 -1.69 -11.07 4.38
N ALA A 93 -1.69 -12.32 3.93
CA ALA A 93 -1.40 -13.52 4.72
C ALA A 93 0.10 -13.73 4.94
N HIS A 94 0.91 -13.40 3.94
CA HIS A 94 2.35 -13.72 3.92
C HIS A 94 3.20 -12.62 4.57
N PHE A 95 2.80 -11.36 4.43
CA PHE A 95 3.55 -10.22 4.93
C PHE A 95 2.78 -9.51 6.04
N ASP A 96 3.37 -9.42 7.24
CA ASP A 96 2.79 -8.69 8.37
C ASP A 96 3.14 -7.18 8.37
N ARG A 97 2.47 -6.41 7.49
CA ARG A 97 2.60 -4.93 7.31
C ARG A 97 1.27 -4.18 7.26
N PRO A 98 1.09 -2.94 7.74
CA PRO A 98 -0.21 -2.26 7.70
C PRO A 98 -0.93 -2.37 6.35
N LEU A 99 -2.24 -2.71 6.37
CA LEU A 99 -3.01 -2.92 5.14
C LEU A 99 -3.76 -1.65 4.72
N TRP A 100 -3.69 -1.31 3.44
CA TRP A 100 -4.52 -0.32 2.78
C TRP A 100 -5.39 -1.02 1.74
N LEU A 101 -6.63 -1.34 2.10
CA LEU A 101 -7.47 -2.18 1.25
C LEU A 101 -8.38 -1.34 0.37
N ARG A 102 -8.44 -1.67 -0.92
CA ARG A 102 -9.40 -1.08 -1.84
C ARG A 102 -10.70 -1.87 -1.84
N SER A 103 -11.77 -1.24 -1.37
CA SER A 103 -13.14 -1.77 -1.50
C SER A 103 -14.10 -0.61 -1.69
N ILE A 104 -14.62 -0.42 -2.90
CA ILE A 104 -15.39 0.77 -3.23
C ILE A 104 -16.80 0.66 -2.63
N ILE A 105 -17.24 1.71 -1.92
CA ILE A 105 -18.53 1.88 -1.23
C ILE A 105 -18.71 0.99 0.01
N ARG A 106 -18.19 -0.23 0.01
CA ARG A 106 -18.35 -1.20 1.11
C ARG A 106 -17.06 -1.35 1.89
N GLU A 107 -17.18 -1.57 3.19
CA GLU A 107 -16.01 -1.88 4.02
C GLU A 107 -15.32 -3.16 3.52
N PRO A 108 -13.97 -3.22 3.51
CA PRO A 108 -13.25 -4.40 3.03
C PRO A 108 -13.61 -5.66 3.82
N SER A 109 -13.98 -6.74 3.11
CA SER A 109 -14.21 -8.08 3.67
C SER A 109 -13.06 -9.06 3.40
N PHE A 110 -11.96 -8.58 2.82
CA PHE A 110 -10.74 -9.34 2.52
C PHE A 110 -9.55 -8.79 3.30
N GLY A 111 -8.38 -9.41 3.12
CA GLY A 111 -7.20 -9.18 3.96
C GLY A 111 -7.22 -10.11 5.18
N LYS A 112 -6.07 -10.73 5.49
CA LYS A 112 -5.96 -11.67 6.62
C LYS A 112 -5.86 -11.03 8.01
N ARG A 113 -6.06 -9.72 8.10
CA ARG A 113 -6.02 -8.90 9.32
C ARG A 113 -6.66 -7.56 9.07
N ASP A 114 -6.88 -6.80 10.14
CA ASP A 114 -7.59 -5.53 10.07
C ASP A 114 -6.88 -4.52 9.17
N TRP A 115 -7.67 -3.82 8.36
CA TRP A 115 -7.19 -2.75 7.52
C TRP A 115 -6.82 -1.52 8.37
N THR A 116 -5.71 -0.88 8.02
CA THR A 116 -5.29 0.41 8.60
C THR A 116 -5.86 1.58 7.80
N LEU A 117 -5.83 1.45 6.47
CA LEU A 117 -6.47 2.38 5.54
C LEU A 117 -7.46 1.62 4.65
N TRP A 118 -8.49 2.32 4.22
CA TRP A 118 -9.51 1.80 3.31
C TRP A 118 -9.75 2.82 2.19
N GLN A 119 -9.50 2.43 0.94
CA GLN A 119 -9.96 3.20 -0.22
C GLN A 119 -11.43 2.91 -0.47
N ALA A 120 -12.28 3.84 -0.03
CA ALA A 120 -13.73 3.70 -0.04
C ALA A 120 -14.39 4.22 -1.32
N SER A 121 -13.68 5.02 -2.12
CA SER A 121 -14.20 5.57 -3.38
C SER A 121 -13.07 6.05 -4.28
N ASN A 122 -13.32 6.03 -5.59
CA ASN A 122 -12.46 6.60 -6.63
C ASN A 122 -13.19 7.65 -7.49
N PHE A 123 -14.33 8.15 -6.99
CA PHE A 123 -15.20 9.05 -7.73
C PHE A 123 -15.66 10.27 -6.92
N HIS A 124 -15.04 10.54 -5.77
CA HIS A 124 -15.32 11.79 -5.05
C HIS A 124 -14.82 12.99 -5.85
N GLN A 125 -15.50 14.12 -5.67
CA GLN A 125 -15.01 15.44 -6.05
C GLN A 125 -14.76 16.22 -4.76
N LEU A 126 -13.56 16.79 -4.63
CA LEU A 126 -13.16 17.57 -3.45
C LEU A 126 -12.68 18.95 -3.90
N GLU A 127 -13.05 19.97 -3.15
CA GLU A 127 -12.56 21.32 -3.37
C GLU A 127 -11.01 21.34 -3.28
N GLY A 128 -10.37 21.93 -4.30
CA GLY A 128 -8.91 21.98 -4.40
C GLY A 128 -8.27 20.85 -5.22
N ILE A 129 -9.05 19.89 -5.74
CA ILE A 129 -8.57 18.85 -6.65
C ILE A 129 -9.41 18.87 -7.93
N GLU A 130 -8.75 19.02 -9.07
CA GLU A 130 -9.42 18.93 -10.37
C GLU A 130 -9.72 17.46 -10.71
N GLY A 131 -11.00 17.15 -11.00
CA GLY A 131 -11.43 15.81 -11.39
C GLY A 131 -11.90 14.94 -10.23
N ARG A 132 -11.98 13.61 -10.50
CA ARG A 132 -12.34 12.61 -9.49
C ARG A 132 -11.11 12.20 -8.69
N VAL A 133 -11.28 11.96 -7.40
CA VAL A 133 -10.20 11.58 -6.48
C VAL A 133 -10.51 10.31 -5.71
N ASP A 134 -9.46 9.56 -5.44
CA ASP A 134 -9.48 8.44 -4.50
C ASP A 134 -9.64 8.95 -3.07
N TRP A 135 -10.73 8.55 -2.44
CA TRP A 135 -11.06 8.93 -1.08
C TRP A 135 -10.85 7.76 -0.13
N ASN A 136 -10.13 8.02 0.95
CA ASN A 136 -9.63 7.01 1.87
C ASN A 136 -10.01 7.34 3.32
N VAL A 137 -10.29 6.30 4.10
CA VAL A 137 -10.52 6.36 5.54
C VAL A 137 -9.36 5.68 6.25
N MET A 138 -8.89 6.24 7.36
CA MET A 138 -7.84 5.65 8.21
C MET A 138 -8.41 5.32 9.57
N ARG A 139 -8.11 4.13 10.12
CA ARG A 139 -8.41 3.83 11.52
C ARG A 139 -7.43 4.58 12.42
N THR A 140 -7.96 5.35 13.36
CA THR A 140 -7.16 6.14 14.31
C THR A 140 -6.96 5.45 15.67
N GLU A 141 -7.56 4.30 15.90
CA GLU A 141 -7.43 3.53 17.15
C GLU A 141 -6.63 2.25 16.92
N ARG A 142 -5.57 2.05 17.73
CA ARG A 142 -5.05 0.70 17.98
C ARG A 142 -6.12 -0.04 18.77
N GLN A 143 -6.72 -1.07 18.20
CA GLN A 143 -7.56 -1.98 18.98
C GLN A 143 -6.67 -2.61 20.07
N PRO A 144 -7.02 -2.51 21.37
CA PRO A 144 -6.29 -3.22 22.40
C PRO A 144 -6.40 -4.73 22.11
N PRO A 145 -5.35 -5.52 22.42
CA PRO A 145 -5.44 -6.97 22.24
C PRO A 145 -6.64 -7.52 23.03
N PRO A 146 -7.31 -8.58 22.53
CA PRO A 146 -8.41 -9.19 23.26
C PRO A 146 -7.93 -9.59 24.66
N ALA A 147 -8.74 -9.29 25.67
CA ALA A 147 -8.47 -9.71 27.03
C ALA A 147 -8.32 -11.24 27.07
N GLN A 148 -7.20 -11.70 27.65
CA GLN A 148 -6.99 -13.12 27.98
C GLN A 148 -7.94 -13.56 29.09
#